data_AF-A0A376B7R1-F1
#
_entry.id   AF-A0A376B7R1-F1
#
_cell.length_a   1.000
_cell.length_b   1.000
_cell.length_c   1.000
_cell.angle_alpha   90.00
_cell.angle_beta   90.00
_cell.angle_gamma   90.00
#
_symmetry.space_group_name_H-M   'P 1'
#
loop_
_entity.id
_entity.type
_entity.pdbx_description
1 polymer ?
#
loop_
_entity_poly.entity_id
_entity_poly.type
_entity_poly.pdbx_seq_one_letter_code
_entity_poly.pdbx_strand_id
1 'polypeptide(L)'
;MRYLEQKIILFTVKRGKRCIYGINIKNKTSLRAPKQRRRTFRAHGRINKYESSPSHIELVLTEKEESIKKATDDKKVRLSSRQKGRLAAQKRIAA
;
A
#
# COMPACT_ATOMS: atom_id res chain seq x y z
N MET A 1 -25.83 8.88 9.57
CA MET A 1 -25.73 7.48 10.05
C MET A 1 -25.36 6.54 8.90
N ARG A 2 -24.12 6.61 8.40
CA ARG A 2 -23.59 5.62 7.45
C ARG A 2 -22.54 4.82 8.20
N TYR A 3 -23.01 3.82 8.93
CA TYR A 3 -22.16 2.81 9.54
C TYR A 3 -21.52 2.03 8.40
N LEU A 4 -20.27 2.37 8.12
CA LEU A 4 -19.38 1.62 7.24
C LEU A 4 -19.25 0.20 7.81
N GLU A 5 -19.81 -0.76 7.08
CA GLU A 5 -19.51 -2.18 7.21
C GLU A 5 -18.05 -2.46 6.83
N GLN A 6 -17.11 -1.93 7.62
CA GLN A 6 -15.77 -2.47 7.63
C GLN A 6 -15.77 -3.58 8.67
N LYS A 7 -16.06 -4.79 8.16
CA LYS A 7 -15.76 -6.08 8.81
C LYS A 7 -14.34 -6.02 9.38
N ILE A 8 -14.22 -5.61 10.64
CA ILE A 8 -13.09 -5.95 11.48
C ILE A 8 -13.18 -7.47 11.62
N ILE A 9 -12.33 -8.17 10.88
CA ILE A 9 -12.08 -9.59 11.05
C ILE A 9 -11.45 -9.75 12.44
N LEU A 10 -12.30 -9.79 13.46
CA LEU A 10 -11.94 -10.21 14.80
C LEU A 10 -11.81 -11.74 14.74
N PHE A 11 -10.66 -12.22 14.29
CA PHE A 11 -10.29 -13.62 14.44
C PHE A 11 -10.10 -13.88 15.93
N THR A 12 -11.18 -14.26 16.60
CA THR A 12 -11.09 -14.87 17.93
C THR A 12 -10.28 -16.15 17.79
N VAL A 13 -9.07 -16.13 18.35
CA VAL A 13 -8.19 -17.28 18.54
C VAL A 13 -8.95 -18.33 19.35
N LYS A 14 -9.58 -19.28 18.66
CA LYS A 14 -10.07 -20.52 19.26
C LYS A 14 -9.65 -21.66 18.34
N ARG A 15 -8.58 -22.33 18.76
CA ARG A 15 -8.02 -23.59 18.24
C ARG A 15 -7.42 -23.56 16.84
N GLY A 16 -6.10 -23.67 16.80
CA GLY A 16 -5.38 -24.45 15.80
C GLY A 16 -5.30 -23.85 14.39
N LYS A 17 -4.12 -23.35 14.04
CA LYS A 17 -3.62 -23.21 12.66
C LYS A 17 -4.48 -22.37 11.71
N ARG A 18 -4.34 -21.06 11.76
CA ARG A 18 -4.44 -20.23 10.54
C ARG A 18 -3.31 -19.22 10.55
N CYS A 19 -2.14 -19.71 10.16
CA CYS A 19 -1.05 -18.86 9.74
C CYS A 19 -1.54 -18.07 8.53
N ILE A 20 -1.61 -16.76 8.67
CA ILE A 20 -2.12 -15.84 7.66
C ILE A 20 -0.96 -15.59 6.68
N TYR A 21 -0.65 -16.57 5.81
CA TYR A 21 0.57 -16.60 4.98
C TYR A 21 0.57 -15.68 3.75
N GLY A 22 -0.32 -14.68 3.67
CA GLY A 22 -0.49 -13.94 2.42
C GLY A 22 -1.08 -12.54 2.53
N ILE A 23 -0.99 -11.86 3.67
CA ILE A 23 -1.47 -10.47 3.78
C ILE A 23 -0.29 -9.51 3.69
N ASN A 24 -0.32 -8.63 2.69
CA ASN A 24 0.62 -7.52 2.53
C ASN A 24 0.00 -6.22 3.05
N ILE A 25 0.83 -5.35 3.60
CA ILE A 25 0.45 -3.98 3.97
C ILE A 25 0.67 -3.11 2.73
N LYS A 26 -0.41 -2.57 2.14
CA LYS A 26 -0.29 -1.65 0.98
C LYS A 26 0.01 -0.24 1.41
N ASN A 27 -0.76 0.28 2.37
CA ASN A 27 -0.59 1.64 2.88
C ASN A 27 -0.72 1.67 4.40
N LYS A 28 0.12 2.49 5.02
CA LYS A 28 0.08 2.81 6.45
C LYS A 28 0.06 4.32 6.62
N THR A 29 -1.00 4.83 7.21
CA THR A 29 -1.14 6.26 7.53
C THR A 29 -1.09 6.44 9.04
N SER A 30 -0.30 7.43 9.49
CA SER A 30 -0.23 7.82 10.90
C SER A 30 -0.48 9.32 11.02
N LEU A 31 -1.62 9.67 11.60
CA LEU A 31 -2.00 11.06 11.87
C LEU A 31 -1.76 11.37 13.35
N ARG A 32 -1.34 12.59 13.65
CA ARG A 32 -1.19 13.03 15.03
C ARG A 32 -2.57 13.27 15.61
N ALA A 33 -2.85 12.66 16.76
CA ALA A 33 -4.08 12.90 17.48
C ALA A 33 -3.92 14.07 18.48
N PRO A 34 -5.03 14.70 18.92
CA PRO A 34 -4.99 15.75 19.92
C PRO A 34 -4.26 15.31 21.19
N LYS A 35 -3.32 16.13 21.67
CA LYS A 35 -2.53 15.81 22.86
C LYS A 35 -3.35 15.97 24.13
N GLN A 36 -3.36 14.94 24.96
CA GLN A 36 -3.98 15.02 26.28
C GLN A 36 -3.01 15.66 27.28
N ARG A 37 -3.50 16.65 28.04
CA ARG A 37 -2.70 17.38 29.03
C ARG A 37 -2.93 16.84 30.44
N ARG A 38 -1.84 16.66 31.18
CA ARG A 38 -1.80 16.46 32.64
C ARG A 38 -0.84 17.48 33.26
N ARG A 39 -1.02 17.76 34.56
CA ARG A 39 -0.11 18.62 35.32
C ARG A 39 0.95 17.77 36.01
N THR A 40 2.20 18.23 36.03
CA THR A 40 3.26 17.68 36.87
C THR A 40 3.73 18.72 37.87
N PHE A 41 3.77 18.33 39.14
CA PHE A 41 4.26 19.18 40.22
C PHE A 41 5.77 18.98 40.36
N ARG A 42 6.50 20.08 40.47
CA ARG A 42 7.95 20.09 40.68
C ARG A 42 8.32 20.93 41.90
N ALA A 43 9.58 20.84 42.31
CA ALA A 43 10.10 21.62 43.43
C ALA A 43 9.80 23.12 43.29
N HIS A 44 9.61 23.78 44.44
CA HIS A 44 9.25 25.20 44.56
C HIS A 44 7.90 25.58 43.94
N GLY A 45 6.94 24.64 43.90
CA GLY A 45 5.58 24.93 43.41
C GLY A 45 5.47 25.14 41.89
N ARG A 46 6.51 24.77 41.13
CA ARG A 46 6.48 24.85 39.67
C ARG A 46 5.50 23.83 39.10
N ILE A 47 4.60 24.28 38.22
CA ILE A 47 3.67 23.42 37.49
C ILE A 47 4.12 23.32 36.03
N ASN A 48 4.47 22.10 35.62
CA ASN A 48 4.84 21.81 34.24
C ASN A 48 3.75 21.01 33.54
N LYS A 49 3.79 21.08 32.22
CA LYS A 49 2.90 20.34 31.34
C LYS A 49 3.48 18.96 31.07
N TYR A 50 2.68 17.91 31.28
CA TYR A 50 2.96 16.57 30.79
C TYR A 50 1.93 16.20 29.74
N GLU A 51 2.40 15.88 28.53
CA GLU A 51 1.56 15.58 27.39
C GLU A 51 1.76 14.16 26.90
N SER A 52 0.66 13.44 26.72
CA SER A 52 0.66 12.24 25.91
C SER A 52 0.75 12.61 24.44
N SER A 53 1.45 11.80 23.63
CA SER A 53 1.55 11.95 22.18
C SER A 53 0.80 10.83 21.46
N PRO A 54 -0.55 10.86 21.44
CA PRO A 54 -1.34 9.86 20.74
C PRO A 54 -1.27 10.01 19.22
N SER A 55 -1.47 8.92 18.50
CA SER A 55 -1.60 8.89 17.04
C SER A 55 -2.81 8.07 16.60
N HIS A 56 -3.42 8.45 15.48
CA HIS A 56 -4.40 7.64 14.77
C HIS A 56 -3.68 6.81 13.72
N ILE A 57 -3.83 5.49 13.77
CA ILE A 57 -3.14 4.56 12.87
C ILE A 57 -4.19 3.90 11.97
N GLU A 58 -4.03 4.07 10.67
CA GLU A 58 -4.85 3.44 9.65
C GLU A 58 -3.99 2.46 8.84
N LEU A 59 -4.51 1.26 8.61
CA LEU A 59 -3.83 0.19 7.88
C LEU A 59 -4.73 -0.31 6.76
N VAL A 60 -4.21 -0.31 5.54
CA VAL A 60 -4.88 -0.94 4.39
C VAL A 60 -4.14 -2.24 4.07
N LEU A 61 -4.82 -3.36 4.31
CA LEU A 61 -4.33 -4.70 4.10
C LEU A 61 -4.88 -5.26 2.79
N THR A 62 -4.05 -5.96 2.03
CA THR A 62 -4.49 -6.67 0.84
C THR A 62 -3.87 -8.05 0.76
N GLU A 63 -4.61 -8.95 0.15
CA GLU A 63 -4.12 -10.28 -0.19
C GLU A 63 -2.97 -10.19 -1.21
N LYS A 64 -2.08 -11.17 -1.17
CA LYS A 64 -0.94 -11.28 -2.08
C LYS A 64 -1.44 -11.50 -3.51
N GLU A 65 -1.08 -10.59 -4.40
CA GLU A 65 -1.42 -10.69 -5.82
C GLU A 65 -0.58 -11.79 -6.51
N GLU A 66 -1.24 -12.59 -7.35
CA GLU A 66 -0.59 -13.52 -8.27
C GLU A 66 0.01 -12.76 -9.45
N SER A 67 1.00 -13.33 -10.15
CA SER A 67 1.67 -12.65 -11.26
C SER A 67 0.71 -12.42 -12.44
N ILE A 68 0.17 -11.21 -12.55
CA ILE A 68 -0.66 -10.79 -13.69
C ILE A 68 0.25 -10.44 -14.87
N LYS A 69 -0.07 -10.95 -16.07
CA LYS A 69 0.65 -10.61 -17.30
C LYS A 69 0.52 -9.11 -17.57
N LYS A 70 1.64 -8.45 -17.85
CA LYS A 70 1.65 -7.03 -18.25
C LYS A 70 0.79 -6.86 -19.50
N ALA A 71 0.03 -5.78 -19.56
CA ALA A 71 -0.71 -5.41 -20.76
C ALA A 71 0.26 -5.30 -21.94
N THR A 72 -0.03 -5.99 -23.03
CA THR A 72 0.73 -5.86 -24.27
C THR A 72 0.42 -4.51 -24.88
N ASP A 73 1.41 -3.63 -24.81
CA ASP A 73 1.35 -2.32 -25.44
C ASP A 73 1.61 -2.55 -26.95
N ASP A 74 0.56 -2.52 -27.77
CA ASP A 74 0.66 -2.64 -29.22
C ASP A 74 1.33 -1.37 -29.77
N LYS A 75 2.66 -1.31 -29.62
CA LYS A 75 3.50 -0.25 -30.17
C LYS A 75 3.51 -0.40 -31.68
N LYS A 76 2.52 0.20 -32.34
CA LYS A 76 2.48 0.35 -33.79
C LYS A 76 3.62 1.27 -34.22
N VAL A 77 4.79 0.70 -34.47
CA VAL A 77 5.94 1.45 -34.98
C VAL A 77 5.62 1.94 -36.39
N ARG A 78 5.55 3.26 -36.56
CA ARG A 78 5.30 3.87 -37.87
C ARG A 78 6.61 3.87 -38.67
N LEU A 79 6.72 2.93 -39.61
CA LEU A 79 7.92 2.79 -40.45
C LEU A 79 7.84 3.64 -41.72
N SER A 80 8.96 4.26 -42.08
CA SER A 80 9.19 4.93 -43.37
C SER A 80 9.25 3.90 -44.52
N SER A 81 8.91 4.33 -45.74
CA SER A 81 8.91 3.47 -46.94
C SER A 81 10.25 2.75 -47.14
N ARG A 82 11.38 3.45 -46.96
CA ARG A 82 12.74 2.86 -47.03
C ARG A 82 12.97 1.79 -45.97
N GLN A 83 12.48 1.99 -44.74
CA GLN A 83 12.63 1.02 -43.65
C GLN A 83 11.84 -0.26 -43.93
N LYS A 84 10.63 -0.15 -44.50
CA LYS A 84 9.82 -1.30 -44.93
C LYS A 84 10.52 -2.10 -46.03
N GLY A 85 11.07 -1.42 -47.03
CA GLY A 85 11.83 -2.04 -48.12
C GLY A 85 13.05 -2.82 -47.61
N ARG A 86 13.84 -2.21 -46.71
CA ARG A 86 15.00 -2.87 -46.08
C ARG A 86 14.61 -4.14 -45.32
N LEU A 87 13.52 -4.06 -44.54
CA LEU A 87 13.05 -5.18 -43.73
C LEU A 87 12.53 -6.34 -44.60
N ALA A 88 11.86 -6.03 -45.72
CA ALA A 88 11.42 -7.02 -46.69
C ALA A 88 12.58 -7.70 -47.43
N ALA A 89 13.65 -6.95 -47.75
CA ALA A 89 14.87 -7.52 -48.32
C ALA A 89 15.59 -8.45 -47.32
N GLN A 90 15.74 -8.01 -46.07
CA GLN A 90 16.33 -8.82 -45.00
C GLN A 90 15.59 -10.14 -44.78
N LYS A 91 14.25 -10.11 -44.79
CA LYS A 91 13.42 -11.33 -44.70
C LYS A 91 13.60 -12.29 -45.87
N ARG A 92 13.91 -11.81 -47.07
CA ARG A 92 14.18 -12.67 -48.24
C ARG A 92 15.56 -13.31 -48.22
N ILE A 93 16.53 -12.67 -47.58
CA ILE A 93 17.92 -13.16 -47.48
C ILE A 93 18.06 -14.14 -46.31
N ALA A 94 17.29 -13.94 -45.23
CA ALA A 94 17.37 -14.74 -44.02
C ALA A 94 16.47 -16.00 -44.03
N ALA A 95 15.70 -16.22 -45.10
CA ALA A 95 14.88 -17.41 -45.31
C ALA A 95 15.54 -18.29 -46.39
#